data_AF-A0A7Y6YB59-F1
#
_entry.id   AF-A0A7Y6YB59-F1
#
_cell.length_a   1.000
_cell.length_b   1.000
_cell.length_c   1.000
_cell.angle_alpha   90.00
_cell.angle_beta   90.00
_cell.angle_gamma   90.00
#
_symmetry.space_group_name_H-M   'P 1'
#
loop_
_entity.id
_entity.type
_entity.pdbx_description
1 polymer ?
#
loop_
_entity_poly.entity_id
_entity_poly.type
_entity_poly.pdbx_seq_one_letter_code
_entity_poly.pdbx_strand_id
1 'polypeptide(L)' 'MNHITELKIEDLIQGSGTAVKKGGALVTAHYRGYLTDGREFDSSYERGEPFQVVLSRNRGG' A
#
# COMPACT_ATOMS: atom_id res chain seq x y z
N MET A 1 15.18 21.21 -6.87
CA MET A 1 14.41 20.39 -5.91
C MET A 1 13.19 19.88 -6.66
N ASN A 2 12.99 18.57 -6.77
CA ASN A 2 11.78 18.04 -7.40
C ASN A 2 10.60 18.30 -6.47
N HIS A 3 9.71 19.22 -6.85
CA HIS A 3 8.46 19.45 -6.14
C HIS A 3 7.48 18.34 -6.52
N ILE A 4 7.40 17.29 -5.70
CA ILE A 4 6.37 16.25 -5.82
C ILE A 4 5.10 16.81 -5.17
N THR A 5 4.14 17.22 -6.00
CA THR A 5 2.86 17.79 -5.55
C THR A 5 1.68 16.85 -5.79
N GLU A 6 1.90 15.78 -6.54
CA GLU A 6 0.86 14.88 -7.02
C GLU A 6 1.24 13.43 -6.79
N LEU A 7 0.24 12.62 -6.46
CA LEU A 7 0.39 11.18 -6.34
C LEU A 7 0.39 10.54 -7.73
N LYS A 8 1.42 9.74 -8.02
CA LYS A 8 1.48 8.89 -9.21
C LYS A 8 1.33 7.44 -8.80
N ILE A 9 0.52 6.69 -9.55
CA ILE A 9 0.24 5.28 -9.31
C ILE A 9 0.48 4.55 -10.63
N GLU A 10 1.21 3.45 -10.57
CA GLU A 10 1.49 2.59 -11.72
C GLU A 10 1.36 1.13 -11.31
N ASP A 11 0.60 0.36 -12.09
CA ASP A 11 0.47 -1.08 -11.92
C ASP A 11 1.53 -1.78 -12.79
N LEU A 12 2.58 -2.32 -12.15
CA LEU A 12 3.64 -3.04 -12.87
C LEU A 12 3.16 -4.41 -13.38
N ILE A 13 2.32 -5.08 -12.59
CA ILE A 13 1.75 -6.39 -12.89
C ILE A 13 0.29 -6.39 -12.44
N GLN A 14 -0.63 -6.52 -13.39
CA GLN A 14 -2.05 -6.59 -13.09
C GLN A 14 -2.41 -7.98 -12.54
N GLY A 15 -3.01 -8.01 -11.35
CA GLY A 15 -3.54 -9.25 -10.77
C GLY A 15 -4.79 -9.74 -11.49
N SER A 16 -4.97 -11.05 -11.57
CA SER A 16 -6.16 -11.70 -12.14
C SER A 16 -7.23 -12.08 -11.10
N GLY A 17 -7.04 -11.64 -9.86
CA GLY A 17 -7.94 -11.96 -8.74
C GLY A 17 -9.26 -11.19 -8.81
N THR A 18 -10.26 -11.69 -8.10
CA THR A 18 -11.56 -11.03 -7.97
C THR A 18 -11.41 -9.66 -7.30
N ALA A 19 -12.09 -8.65 -7.84
CA ALA A 19 -12.15 -7.33 -7.22
C ALA A 19 -12.68 -7.42 -5.78
N VAL A 20 -12.04 -6.68 -4.88
CA VAL A 20 -12.41 -6.68 -3.46
C VAL A 20 -13.83 -6.15 -3.29
N LYS A 21 -14.70 -6.93 -2.63
CA LYS A 21 -16.05 -6.50 -2.27
C LYS A 21 -15.99 -5.61 -1.03
N LYS A 22 -16.76 -4.52 -1.02
CA LYS A 22 -16.88 -3.61 0.13
C LYS A 22 -17.39 -4.38 1.36
N GLY A 23 -16.86 -4.05 2.54
CA GLY A 23 -17.42 -4.49 3.83
C GLY A 23 -16.60 -5.56 4.55
N GLY A 24 -15.50 -5.15 5.18
CA GLY A 24 -14.76 -6.00 6.12
C GLY A 24 -13.71 -6.91 5.47
N ALA A 25 -13.33 -6.67 4.22
CA ALA A 25 -12.30 -7.46 3.56
C ALA A 25 -10.94 -7.25 4.25
N LEU A 26 -10.27 -8.34 4.63
CA LEU A 26 -8.88 -8.31 5.09
C LEU A 26 -7.95 -8.14 3.88
N VAL A 27 -7.21 -7.05 3.87
CA VAL A 27 -6.13 -6.80 2.92
C VAL A 27 -4.81 -7.15 3.59
N THR A 28 -4.04 -8.00 2.92
CA THR A 28 -2.65 -8.31 3.28
C THR A 28 -1.76 -7.81 2.15
N ALA A 29 -0.74 -7.01 2.45
CA ALA A 29 0.18 -6.48 1.46
C ALA A 29 1.61 -6.42 1.98
N HIS A 30 2.57 -6.71 1.11
CA HIS A 30 3.95 -6.31 1.34
C HIS A 30 4.23 -4.95 0.71
N TYR A 31 5.11 -4.18 1.33
CA TYR A 31 5.49 -2.85 0.85
C TYR A 31 6.95 -2.54 1.17
N ARG A 32 7.50 -1.59 0.40
CA ARG A 32 8.77 -0.90 0.68
C ARG A 32 8.59 0.59 0.45
N GLY A 33 9.02 1.39 1.43
CA GLY A 33 8.93 2.83 1.42
C GLY A 33 10.30 3.47 1.30
N TYR A 34 10.45 4.41 0.36
CA TYR A 34 11.70 5.13 0.11
C TYR A 34 11.50 6.64 0.26
N LEU A 35 12.53 7.32 0.76
CA LEU A 35 12.66 8.76 0.69
C LEU A 35 13.04 9.19 -0.74
N THR A 36 12.91 10.47 -1.05
CA THR A 36 13.21 11.03 -2.38
C THR A 36 14.68 10.92 -2.77
N ASP A 37 15.57 10.67 -1.81
CA ASP A 37 17.00 10.41 -2.03
C ASP A 37 17.32 8.91 -2.20
N GLY A 38 16.30 8.05 -2.23
CA GLY A 38 16.45 6.61 -2.42
C GLY A 38 16.75 5.82 -1.15
N ARG A 39 16.89 6.47 0.01
CA ARG A 39 17.03 5.74 1.29
C ARG A 39 15.71 5.08 1.68
N GLU A 40 15.77 3.80 2.01
CA GLU A 40 14.62 3.07 2.58
C GLU A 40 14.31 3.64 3.97
N PHE A 41 13.03 3.93 4.24
CA PHE A 41 12.59 4.34 5.57
C PHE A 41 11.79 3.25 6.28
N ASP A 42 11.15 2.35 5.52
CA ASP A 42 10.37 1.26 6.07
C ASP A 42 10.12 0.14 5.05
N SER A 43 10.14 -1.12 5.50
CA SER A 43 9.94 -2.28 4.63
C SER A 43 9.35 -3.46 5.39
N SER A 44 8.22 -3.98 4.88
CA SER A 44 7.61 -5.17 5.45
C SER A 44 8.39 -6.45 5.11
N TYR A 45 9.19 -6.41 4.03
CA TYR A 45 10.09 -7.51 3.69
C TYR A 45 11.26 -7.61 4.67
N GLU A 46 11.81 -6.49 5.12
CA GLU A 46 12.89 -6.49 6.12
C GLU A 46 12.40 -7.02 7.48
N ARG A 47 11.16 -6.70 7.87
CA ARG A 47 10.55 -7.26 9.08
C ARG A 47 10.13 -8.72 8.96
N GLY A 48 10.03 -9.25 7.73
CA GLY A 48 9.57 -10.61 7.47
C GLY A 48 8.07 -10.83 7.65
N GLU A 49 7.27 -9.77 7.86
CA GLU A 49 5.82 -9.85 8.08
C GLU A 49 5.05 -8.83 7.24
N PRO A 50 3.95 -9.21 6.58
CA PRO A 50 3.15 -8.30 5.77
C PRO A 50 2.31 -7.37 6.64
N PHE A 51 1.90 -6.24 6.05
CA PHE A 51 0.88 -5.38 6.63
C PHE A 51 -0.50 -5.97 6.42
N GLN A 52 -1.35 -5.90 7.45
CA GLN A 52 -2.71 -6.39 7.42
C GLN A 52 -3.70 -5.33 7.90
N VAL A 53 -4.75 -5.07 7.12
CA VAL A 53 -5.81 -4.12 7.47
C VAL A 53 -7.17 -4.59 7.00
N VAL A 54 -8.20 -4.35 7.80
CA VAL A 54 -9.60 -4.64 7.43
C VAL A 54 -10.21 -3.41 6.78
N LEU A 55 -10.64 -3.53 5.52
CA LEU A 55 -11.36 -2.49 4.79
C LEU A 55 -12.79 -2.37 5.31
N SER A 56 -12.95 -1.59 6.38
CA SER A 56 -14.24 -1.27 6.96
C SER A 56 -14.84 -0.04 6.27
N ARG A 57 -16.17 0.01 6.19
CA ARG A 57 -16.89 1.21 5.74
C ARG A 57 -16.77 2.26 6.85
N ASN A 58 -16.02 3.34 6.60
CA ASN A 58 -15.87 4.56 7.42
C ASN A 58 -16.27 4.45 8.90
N ARG A 59 -15.31 4.63 9.82
CA ARG A 59 -15.63 5.31 11.07
C ARG A 59 -16.10 6.72 10.67
N GLY A 60 -17.41 6.95 10.70
CA GLY A 60 -17.97 8.29 10.54
C GLY A 60 -17.38 9.21 11.60
N GLY A 61 -16.77 10.30 11.13
CA GLY A 61 -16.67 11.55 11.84
C GLY A 61 -17.67 12.51 11.21
#